data_AF-A0A6F9BYJ5-F1
#
_entry.id   AF-A0A6F9BYJ5-F1
#
_cell.length_a   1.000
_cell.length_b   1.000
_cell.length_c   1.000
_cell.angle_alpha   90.00
_cell.angle_beta   90.00
_cell.angle_gamma   90.00
#
_symmetry.space_group_name_H-M   'P 1'
#
loop_
_entity.id
_entity.type
_entity.pdbx_description
1 polymer ?
#
loop_
_entity_poly.entity_id
_entity_poly.type
_entity_poly.pdbx_seq_one_letter_code
_entity_poly.pdbx_strand_id
1 'polypeptide(L)'
;MRKADKNKDNMMNLKELKHFLRQINIEVDETYANMLFAKCDTSNSGTLEGAEIKQFYDLLTHREEIDVIYRKYASTGGQMSIKDLLNFLLNEQPKQINHMTKDGFLMYLQQEEGSIFNPAHKEVFQDMSQPINHYFISSSHNTYLMEDQLKGPSSTEAYIK
;
A
#
# COMPACT_ATOMS: atom_id res chain seq x y z
N MET A 1 13.47 -6.09 -2.94
CA MET A 1 14.87 -6.54 -2.86
C MET A 1 15.77 -5.98 -3.97
N ARG A 2 15.50 -6.19 -5.27
CA ARG A 2 16.34 -5.60 -6.36
C ARG A 2 16.49 -4.07 -6.36
N LYS A 3 15.57 -3.33 -5.73
CA LYS A 3 15.66 -1.86 -5.55
C LYS A 3 16.48 -1.44 -4.31
N ALA A 4 16.67 -2.36 -3.36
CA ALA A 4 17.38 -2.15 -2.11
C ALA A 4 18.87 -2.51 -2.23
N ASP A 5 19.15 -3.58 -2.98
CA ASP A 5 20.47 -4.08 -3.34
C ASP A 5 21.10 -3.16 -4.42
N LYS A 6 21.93 -2.19 -3.99
CA LYS A 6 22.52 -1.18 -4.88
C LYS A 6 23.82 -1.66 -5.50
N ASN A 7 24.58 -2.46 -4.78
CA ASN A 7 25.83 -3.06 -5.23
C ASN A 7 25.62 -4.35 -6.05
N LYS A 8 24.39 -4.90 -6.09
CA LYS A 8 23.97 -6.11 -6.80
C LYS A 8 24.68 -7.37 -6.31
N ASP A 9 25.03 -7.42 -5.02
CA ASP A 9 25.70 -8.57 -4.42
C ASP A 9 24.72 -9.61 -3.84
N ASN A 10 23.40 -9.38 -3.98
CA ASN A 10 22.31 -10.16 -3.37
C ASN A 10 22.36 -10.21 -1.84
N MET A 11 23.21 -9.42 -1.21
CA MET A 11 23.25 -9.23 0.24
C MET A 11 22.60 -7.88 0.58
N MET A 12 22.28 -7.69 1.84
CA MET A 12 21.81 -6.40 2.33
C MET A 12 22.68 -5.95 3.51
N ASN A 13 23.50 -4.94 3.28
CA ASN A 13 24.24 -4.30 4.38
C ASN A 13 23.35 -3.27 5.11
N LEU A 14 23.81 -2.81 6.27
CA LEU A 14 23.09 -1.85 7.12
C LEU A 14 22.72 -0.54 6.40
N LYS A 15 23.58 -0.07 5.47
CA LYS A 15 23.34 1.16 4.71
C LYS A 15 22.22 0.96 3.69
N GLU A 16 22.19 -0.18 3.02
CA GLU A 16 21.13 -0.58 2.09
C GLU A 16 19.81 -0.82 2.82
N LEU A 17 19.84 -1.44 4.00
CA LEU A 17 18.67 -1.61 4.86
C LEU A 17 18.08 -0.26 5.29
N LYS A 18 18.90 0.68 5.76
CA LYS A 18 18.46 2.05 6.09
C LYS A 18 17.86 2.77 4.89
N HIS A 19 18.48 2.61 3.72
CA HIS A 19 17.95 3.21 2.49
C HIS A 19 16.62 2.59 2.08
N PHE A 20 16.47 1.27 2.21
CA PHE A 20 15.23 0.55 1.93
C PHE A 20 14.10 0.98 2.85
N LEU A 21 14.35 1.11 4.16
CA LEU A 21 13.35 1.57 5.14
C LEU A 21 12.81 2.96 4.78
N ARG A 22 13.69 3.88 4.32
CA ARG A 22 13.27 5.18 3.78
C ARG A 22 12.46 5.08 2.50
N GLN A 23 12.80 4.16 1.59
CA GLN A 23 12.05 3.97 0.33
C GLN A 23 10.61 3.51 0.57
N ILE A 24 10.36 2.74 1.63
CA ILE A 24 9.01 2.29 2.01
C ILE A 24 8.34 3.23 3.02
N ASN A 25 8.86 4.46 3.15
CA ASN A 25 8.32 5.52 3.99
C ASN A 25 8.25 5.19 5.49
N ILE A 26 9.20 4.39 5.98
CA ILE A 26 9.37 4.13 7.41
C ILE A 26 10.53 5.02 7.89
N GLU A 27 10.19 6.04 8.68
CA GLU A 27 11.18 6.80 9.42
C GLU A 27 11.60 6.00 10.65
N VAL A 28 12.87 5.65 10.70
CA VAL A 28 13.46 4.89 11.80
C VAL A 28 14.79 5.52 12.17
N ASP A 29 14.97 5.69 13.47
CA ASP A 29 16.23 6.17 14.02
C ASP A 29 17.35 5.12 13.84
N GLU A 30 18.58 5.61 13.95
CA GLU A 30 19.78 4.81 13.72
C GLU A 30 19.91 3.65 14.72
N THR A 31 19.47 3.87 15.96
CA THR A 31 19.49 2.87 17.03
C THR A 31 18.55 1.70 16.76
N TYR A 32 17.33 1.98 16.32
CA TYR A 32 16.32 0.98 16.00
C TYR A 32 16.71 0.20 14.74
N ALA A 33 17.22 0.88 13.70
CA ALA A 33 17.73 0.21 12.50
C ALA A 33 18.89 -0.76 12.82
N ASN A 34 19.82 -0.36 13.69
CA ASN A 34 20.92 -1.22 14.13
C ASN A 34 20.43 -2.40 14.97
N MET A 35 19.49 -2.19 15.89
CA MET A 35 18.88 -3.26 16.68
C MET A 35 18.17 -4.27 15.77
N LEU A 36 17.40 -3.79 14.79
CA LEU A 36 16.63 -4.63 13.90
C LEU A 36 17.54 -5.41 12.94
N PHE A 37 18.64 -4.80 12.50
CA PHE A 37 19.71 -5.47 11.75
C PHE A 37 20.36 -6.59 12.59
N ALA A 38 20.82 -6.28 13.80
CA ALA A 38 21.47 -7.24 14.70
C ALA A 38 20.53 -8.40 15.09
N LYS A 39 19.22 -8.14 15.14
CA LYS A 39 18.22 -9.18 15.38
C LYS A 39 18.08 -10.17 14.22
N CYS A 40 18.40 -9.75 12.98
CA CYS A 40 18.26 -10.56 11.78
C CYS A 40 19.60 -11.19 11.33
N ASP A 41 20.74 -10.55 11.60
CA ASP A 41 22.08 -11.05 11.29
C ASP A 41 22.51 -12.15 12.27
N THR A 42 21.85 -13.30 12.18
CA THR A 42 22.13 -14.48 13.00
C THR A 42 23.49 -15.11 12.71
N SER A 43 23.99 -14.92 11.49
CA SER A 43 25.30 -15.37 11.02
C SER A 43 26.44 -14.50 11.53
N ASN A 44 26.14 -13.28 12.03
CA ASN A 44 27.11 -12.24 12.39
C ASN A 44 28.07 -11.92 11.22
N SER A 45 27.55 -11.99 9.99
CA SER A 45 28.34 -11.75 8.79
C SER A 45 28.51 -10.26 8.48
N GLY A 46 27.72 -9.39 9.15
CA GLY A 46 27.67 -7.95 8.85
C GLY A 46 26.83 -7.63 7.61
N THR A 47 26.20 -8.64 7.01
CA THR A 47 25.24 -8.54 5.91
C THR A 47 24.06 -9.46 6.20
N LEU A 48 22.90 -9.17 5.61
CA LEU A 48 21.78 -10.12 5.63
C LEU A 48 21.74 -10.84 4.28
N GLU A 49 21.67 -12.17 4.30
CA GLU A 49 21.51 -12.98 3.10
C GLU A 49 20.44 -14.06 3.26
N GLY A 50 19.81 -14.44 2.14
CA GLY A 50 18.88 -15.57 2.07
C GLY A 50 17.78 -15.57 3.15
N ALA A 51 17.92 -16.45 4.14
CA ALA A 51 16.96 -16.65 5.23
C ALA A 51 16.88 -15.43 6.19
N GLU A 52 17.98 -14.71 6.40
CA GLU A 52 18.04 -13.54 7.27
C GLU A 52 17.28 -12.35 6.67
N ILE A 53 17.37 -12.20 5.35
CA ILE A 53 16.57 -11.22 4.60
C ILE A 53 15.07 -11.55 4.73
N LYS A 54 14.71 -12.84 4.64
CA LYS A 54 13.32 -13.27 4.82
C LYS A 54 12.84 -12.97 6.24
N GLN A 55 13.65 -13.26 7.26
CA GLN A 55 13.33 -12.96 8.65
C GLN A 55 13.14 -11.45 8.87
N PHE A 56 14.01 -10.62 8.29
CA PHE A 56 13.87 -9.17 8.31
C PHE A 56 12.54 -8.71 7.68
N TYR A 57 12.19 -9.25 6.52
CA TYR A 57 10.94 -8.93 5.85
C TYR A 57 9.72 -9.34 6.69
N ASP A 58 9.73 -10.57 7.22
CA ASP A 58 8.65 -11.10 8.06
C ASP A 58 8.45 -10.21 9.29
N LEU A 59 9.52 -9.74 9.95
CA LEU A 59 9.46 -8.80 11.08
C LEU A 59 8.88 -7.44 10.70
N LEU A 60 9.25 -6.92 9.53
CA LEU A 60 8.85 -5.58 9.08
C LEU A 60 7.40 -5.53 8.64
N THR A 61 6.91 -6.61 8.02
CA THR A 61 5.53 -6.70 7.51
C THR A 61 4.57 -7.37 8.48
N HIS A 62 5.05 -7.79 9.67
CA HIS A 62 4.21 -8.41 10.67
C HIS A 62 3.14 -7.42 11.16
N ARG A 63 1.87 -7.86 11.08
CA ARG A 63 0.70 -7.08 11.45
C ARG A 63 -0.29 -8.02 12.12
N GLU A 64 -0.42 -7.90 13.44
CA GLU A 64 -1.23 -8.82 14.25
C GLU A 64 -2.70 -8.84 13.80
N GLU A 65 -3.23 -7.71 13.36
CA GLU A 65 -4.59 -7.61 12.84
C GLU A 65 -4.80 -8.46 11.58
N ILE A 66 -3.78 -8.57 10.72
CA ILE A 66 -3.84 -9.41 9.51
C ILE A 66 -3.83 -10.88 9.92
N ASP A 67 -3.02 -11.26 10.91
CA ASP A 67 -2.99 -12.63 11.40
C ASP A 67 -4.30 -13.05 12.07
N VAL A 68 -4.99 -12.12 12.75
CA VAL A 68 -6.31 -12.38 13.33
C VAL A 68 -7.35 -12.63 12.24
N ILE A 69 -7.40 -11.78 11.22
CA ILE A 69 -8.32 -11.95 10.09
C ILE A 69 -7.98 -13.23 9.32
N TYR A 70 -6.72 -13.47 9.02
CA TYR A 70 -6.28 -14.66 8.28
C TYR A 70 -6.64 -15.93 9.03
N ARG A 71 -6.38 -16.01 10.34
CA ARG A 71 -6.74 -17.16 11.19
C ARG A 71 -8.25 -17.35 11.32
N LYS A 72 -9.05 -16.28 11.33
CA LYS A 72 -10.51 -16.36 11.35
C LYS A 72 -11.06 -17.13 10.13
N TYR A 73 -10.40 -17.02 8.99
CA TYR A 73 -10.86 -17.60 7.73
C TYR A 73 -10.08 -18.84 7.27
N ALA A 74 -8.82 -19.02 7.65
CA ALA A 74 -7.98 -20.15 7.25
C ALA A 74 -8.35 -21.45 7.99
N SER A 75 -9.39 -22.13 7.52
CA SER A 75 -9.94 -23.37 8.09
C SER A 75 -9.01 -24.58 8.00
N THR A 76 -8.02 -24.57 7.08
CA THR A 76 -7.29 -25.77 6.69
C THR A 76 -5.81 -25.69 7.04
N GLY A 77 -5.41 -26.18 8.22
CA GLY A 77 -4.00 -26.37 8.56
C GLY A 77 -3.16 -25.09 8.56
N GLY A 78 -3.75 -23.94 8.89
CA GLY A 78 -3.08 -22.64 8.84
C GLY A 78 -2.92 -22.08 7.42
N GLN A 79 -3.54 -22.71 6.42
CA GLN A 79 -3.62 -22.23 5.05
C GLN A 79 -5.06 -21.88 4.71
N MET A 80 -5.24 -20.79 3.97
CA MET A 80 -6.52 -20.40 3.41
C MET A 80 -6.76 -21.15 2.11
N SER A 81 -7.76 -22.03 2.08
CA SER A 81 -8.19 -22.67 0.83
C SER A 81 -8.97 -21.68 -0.05
N ILE A 82 -9.22 -22.05 -1.32
CA ILE A 82 -10.06 -21.23 -2.22
C ILE A 82 -11.46 -21.01 -1.63
N LYS A 83 -12.01 -22.00 -0.92
CA LYS A 83 -13.32 -21.87 -0.26
C LYS A 83 -13.27 -20.89 0.91
N ASP A 84 -12.18 -20.89 1.66
CA ASP A 84 -11.95 -19.96 2.78
C ASP A 84 -11.80 -18.52 2.29
N LEU A 85 -11.06 -18.32 1.20
CA LEU A 85 -10.92 -17.03 0.55
C LEU A 85 -12.28 -16.53 0.01
N LEU A 86 -13.06 -17.41 -0.61
CA LEU A 86 -14.41 -17.07 -1.07
C LEU A 86 -15.30 -16.66 0.10
N ASN A 87 -15.24 -17.37 1.23
CA ASN A 87 -15.97 -17.01 2.45
C ASN A 87 -15.52 -15.65 3.01
N PHE A 88 -14.22 -15.36 3.01
CA PHE A 88 -13.70 -14.04 3.41
C PHE A 88 -14.28 -12.94 2.52
N LEU A 89 -14.21 -13.09 1.20
CA LEU A 89 -14.70 -12.10 0.25
C LEU A 89 -16.22 -11.92 0.36
N LEU A 90 -17.00 -13.00 0.49
CA LEU A 90 -18.45 -12.88 0.62
C LEU A 90 -18.89 -12.22 1.93
N ASN A 91 -18.21 -12.51 3.05
CA ASN A 91 -18.60 -12.01 4.36
C ASN A 91 -18.04 -10.62 4.68
N GLU A 92 -16.81 -10.33 4.27
CA GLU A 92 -16.15 -9.04 4.55
C GLU A 92 -16.26 -8.06 3.37
N GLN A 93 -16.55 -8.53 2.14
CA GLN A 93 -16.68 -7.72 0.91
C GLN A 93 -17.94 -8.11 0.09
N PRO A 94 -19.16 -8.01 0.65
CA PRO A 94 -20.35 -8.59 0.07
C PRO A 94 -20.73 -7.94 -1.27
N LYS A 95 -20.38 -8.58 -2.39
CA LYS A 95 -21.07 -8.47 -3.68
C LYS A 95 -21.48 -9.86 -4.14
N GLN A 96 -22.75 -10.02 -4.50
CA GLN A 96 -23.36 -11.30 -4.89
C GLN A 96 -22.66 -11.87 -6.14
N ILE A 97 -21.85 -12.92 -5.99
CA ILE A 97 -21.24 -13.62 -7.13
C ILE A 97 -21.36 -15.14 -6.91
N ASN A 98 -22.34 -15.76 -7.58
CA ASN A 98 -22.62 -17.20 -7.53
C ASN A 98 -21.64 -17.99 -8.44
N HIS A 99 -20.37 -18.08 -8.05
CA HIS A 99 -19.27 -18.80 -8.70
C HIS A 99 -18.43 -17.97 -9.70
N MET A 100 -17.11 -18.04 -9.53
CA MET A 100 -16.10 -17.34 -10.32
C MET A 100 -14.83 -18.22 -10.37
N THR A 101 -14.18 -18.29 -11.54
CA THR A 101 -12.89 -19.00 -11.70
C THR A 101 -11.74 -18.12 -11.20
N LYS A 102 -10.55 -18.70 -10.94
CA LYS A 102 -9.35 -17.92 -10.52
C LYS A 102 -9.03 -16.79 -11.50
N ASP A 103 -9.13 -17.07 -12.80
CA ASP A 103 -8.88 -16.07 -13.84
C ASP A 103 -9.99 -15.03 -13.88
N GLY A 104 -11.26 -15.43 -13.67
CA GLY A 104 -12.37 -14.50 -13.49
C GLY A 104 -12.19 -13.57 -12.30
N PHE A 105 -11.56 -14.03 -11.22
CA PHE A 105 -11.25 -13.21 -10.05
C PHE A 105 -10.13 -12.21 -10.30
N LEU A 106 -9.06 -12.61 -10.99
CA LEU A 106 -8.01 -11.69 -11.38
C LEU A 106 -8.50 -10.64 -12.37
N MET A 107 -9.37 -11.03 -13.31
CA MET A 107 -10.05 -10.07 -14.18
C MET A 107 -10.93 -9.12 -13.37
N TYR A 108 -11.71 -9.62 -12.42
CA TYR A 108 -12.56 -8.79 -11.56
C TYR A 108 -11.77 -7.73 -10.76
N LEU A 109 -10.61 -8.10 -10.18
CA LEU A 109 -9.75 -7.15 -9.47
C LEU A 109 -9.13 -6.08 -10.37
N GLN A 110 -9.01 -6.36 -11.67
CA GLN A 110 -8.52 -5.40 -12.66
C GLN A 110 -9.65 -4.61 -13.31
N GLN A 111 -10.90 -5.04 -13.13
CA GLN A 111 -12.08 -4.36 -13.61
C GLN A 111 -12.49 -3.24 -12.66
N GLU A 112 -13.27 -2.32 -13.20
CA GLU A 112 -13.72 -1.12 -12.51
C GLU A 112 -14.54 -1.46 -11.26
N GLU A 113 -15.29 -2.54 -11.30
CA GLU A 113 -16.12 -3.05 -10.21
C GLU A 113 -15.31 -3.56 -9.00
N GLY A 114 -14.03 -3.87 -9.21
CA GLY A 114 -13.04 -4.22 -8.18
C GLY A 114 -12.17 -3.04 -7.73
N SER A 115 -12.40 -1.83 -8.27
CA SER A 115 -11.69 -0.61 -7.86
C SER A 115 -11.97 -0.29 -6.39
N ILE A 116 -10.93 0.19 -5.69
CA ILE A 116 -11.08 0.79 -4.35
C ILE A 116 -11.97 2.04 -4.38
N PHE A 117 -12.03 2.72 -5.51
CA PHE A 117 -12.97 3.82 -5.74
C PHE A 117 -14.32 3.26 -6.16
N ASN A 118 -15.37 3.65 -5.46
CA ASN A 118 -16.74 3.24 -5.79
C ASN A 118 -17.10 3.70 -7.22
N PRO A 119 -17.31 2.78 -8.18
CA PRO A 119 -17.64 3.15 -9.56
C PRO A 119 -18.92 3.98 -9.67
N ALA A 120 -19.89 3.75 -8.78
CA ALA A 120 -21.12 4.53 -8.73
C ALA A 120 -20.91 6.01 -8.39
N HIS A 121 -19.73 6.38 -7.88
CA HIS A 121 -19.38 7.77 -7.55
C HIS A 121 -18.52 8.44 -8.63
N LYS A 122 -18.30 7.79 -9.79
CA LYS A 122 -17.52 8.40 -10.89
C LYS A 122 -18.24 9.53 -11.59
N GLU A 123 -19.56 9.40 -11.72
CA GLU A 123 -20.41 10.45 -12.26
C GLU A 123 -21.04 11.27 -11.13
N VAL A 124 -21.68 12.38 -11.47
CA VAL A 124 -22.42 13.20 -10.51
C VAL A 124 -23.59 12.37 -9.97
N PHE A 125 -23.45 11.91 -8.73
CA PHE A 125 -24.41 11.02 -8.06
C PHE A 125 -25.19 11.71 -6.92
N GLN A 126 -24.74 12.90 -6.53
CA GLN A 126 -25.35 13.69 -5.45
C GLN A 126 -26.54 14.49 -5.99
N ASP A 127 -27.50 14.83 -5.13
CA ASP A 127 -28.57 15.76 -5.48
C ASP A 127 -27.98 17.15 -5.72
N MET A 128 -27.94 17.58 -6.99
CA MET A 128 -27.42 18.88 -7.40
C MET A 128 -28.49 19.99 -7.44
N SER A 129 -29.68 19.76 -6.88
CA SER A 129 -30.78 20.74 -6.84
C SER A 129 -30.84 21.57 -5.54
N GLN A 130 -30.07 21.20 -4.52
CA GLN A 130 -29.97 21.95 -3.27
C GLN A 130 -29.29 23.32 -3.48
N PRO A 131 -29.50 24.30 -2.59
CA PRO A 131 -28.78 25.57 -2.61
C PRO A 131 -27.26 25.42 -2.47
N ILE A 132 -26.49 26.36 -3.02
CA ILE A 132 -25.02 26.24 -3.16
C ILE A 132 -24.26 26.06 -1.82
N ASN A 133 -24.82 26.55 -0.71
CA ASN A 133 -24.24 26.44 0.62
C ASN A 133 -24.37 25.03 1.24
N HIS A 134 -25.00 24.08 0.55
CA HIS A 134 -25.09 22.68 0.97
C HIS A 134 -23.95 21.80 0.42
N TYR A 135 -23.08 22.34 -0.42
CA TYR A 135 -22.00 21.58 -1.05
C TYR A 135 -20.62 22.08 -0.61
N PHE A 136 -19.67 21.16 -0.56
CA PHE A 136 -18.25 21.53 -0.56
C PHE A 136 -17.82 21.91 -1.96
N ILE A 137 -17.19 23.07 -2.12
CA ILE A 137 -16.73 23.59 -3.41
C ILE A 137 -15.21 23.49 -3.47
N SER A 138 -14.70 22.75 -4.45
CA SER A 138 -13.28 22.73 -4.76
C SER A 138 -12.83 24.15 -5.13
N SER A 139 -11.98 24.74 -4.30
CA SER A 139 -11.58 26.14 -4.40
C SER A 139 -10.06 26.22 -4.44
N SER A 140 -9.53 27.04 -5.34
CA SER A 140 -8.09 27.30 -5.45
C SER A 140 -7.79 28.73 -4.96
N HIS A 141 -6.64 28.89 -4.31
CA HIS A 141 -6.16 30.17 -3.81
C HIS A 141 -4.91 30.59 -4.58
N ASN A 142 -4.86 31.84 -5.03
CA ASN A 142 -3.78 32.35 -5.88
C ASN A 142 -3.49 31.45 -7.08
N THR A 143 -4.55 31.02 -7.78
CA THR A 143 -4.48 30.05 -8.88
C THR A 143 -3.48 30.42 -9.96
N TYR A 144 -3.16 31.71 -10.15
CA TYR A 144 -2.19 32.17 -11.13
C TYR A 144 -0.73 31.79 -10.81
N LEU A 145 -0.40 31.45 -9.55
CA LEU A 145 0.95 31.11 -9.12
C LEU A 145 1.28 29.67 -9.49
N MET A 146 2.40 29.48 -10.19
CA MET A 146 2.87 28.15 -10.57
C MET A 146 3.71 27.49 -9.47
N GLU A 147 4.31 28.29 -8.59
CA GLU A 147 5.27 27.84 -7.58
C GLU A 147 5.09 28.61 -6.25
N ASP A 148 6.16 29.21 -5.73
CA ASP A 148 6.16 29.85 -4.41
C ASP A 148 5.46 31.22 -4.41
N GLN A 149 5.09 31.68 -3.21
CA GLN A 149 4.34 32.93 -3.01
C GLN A 149 5.17 34.22 -3.18
N LEU A 150 6.51 34.13 -3.20
CA LEU A 150 7.40 35.30 -3.11
C LEU A 150 8.12 35.60 -4.43
N LYS A 151 8.56 34.58 -5.15
CA LYS A 151 9.40 34.69 -6.35
C LYS A 151 8.94 33.77 -7.49
N GLY A 152 7.93 32.93 -7.25
CA GLY A 152 7.41 31.99 -8.24
C GLY A 152 6.78 32.70 -9.43
N PRO A 153 6.87 32.14 -10.64
CA PRO A 153 6.28 32.72 -11.83
C PRO A 153 4.75 32.61 -11.80
N SER A 154 4.09 33.57 -12.44
CA SER A 154 2.64 33.55 -12.67
C SER A 154 2.32 33.12 -14.10
N SER A 155 1.27 32.33 -14.30
CA SER A 155 0.87 31.86 -15.64
C SER A 155 -0.63 31.68 -15.79
N THR A 156 -1.14 31.88 -16.99
CA THR A 156 -2.51 31.49 -17.37
C THR A 156 -2.69 29.98 -17.40
N GLU A 157 -1.61 29.23 -17.63
CA GLU A 157 -1.60 27.75 -17.61
C GLU A 157 -2.04 27.20 -16.25
N ALA A 158 -1.82 27.97 -15.18
CA ALA A 158 -2.19 27.61 -13.83
C ALA A 158 -3.72 27.51 -13.62
N TYR A 159 -4.52 28.19 -14.45
CA TYR A 159 -5.97 28.09 -14.43
C TYR A 159 -6.52 26.92 -15.28
N ILE A 160 -5.68 26.31 -16.14
CA ILE A 160 -6.09 25.26 -17.06
C ILE A 160 -5.93 23.86 -16.44
N LYS A 161 -4.95 23.70 -15.54
CA LYS A 161 -4.61 22.45 -14.86
C LYS A 161 -5.55 22.15 -13.69
#